data_AF-A0A9D5L595-F1
#
_entry.id   AF-A0A9D5L595-F1
#
_cell.length_a   1.000
_cell.length_b   1.000
_cell.length_c   1.000
_cell.angle_alpha   90.00
_cell.angle_beta   90.00
_cell.angle_gamma   90.00
#
_symmetry.space_group_name_H-M   'P 1'
#
loop_
_entity.id
_entity.type
_entity.pdbx_description
1 polymer ?
#
loop_
_entity_poly.entity_id
_entity_poly.type
_entity_poly.pdbx_seq_one_letter_code
_entity_poly.pdbx_strand_id
1 'polypeptide(L)'
;MKDKLNITIRIAELPPFALQINRSEEEVIRNAEYNVNKLWRAWRQRFADKSSTEVLGMVAFQFAKLFTVLNRQADETAAVLDKFERQLDALLLDIDALGPNASGPATDGDNRH
;
A
#
# COMPACT_ATOMS: atom_id res chain seq x y z
N MET A 1 -19.54 -22.26 -3.65
CA MET A 1 -20.44 -21.59 -4.63
C MET A 1 -19.61 -20.66 -5.50
N LYS A 2 -19.83 -20.62 -6.82
CA LYS A 2 -19.08 -19.78 -7.75
C LYS A 2 -19.48 -18.31 -7.58
N ASP A 3 -18.79 -17.59 -6.71
CA ASP A 3 -19.07 -16.17 -6.44
C ASP A 3 -18.44 -15.25 -7.49
N LYS A 4 -18.68 -15.61 -8.76
CA LYS A 4 -18.20 -14.89 -9.93
C LYS A 4 -19.33 -14.09 -10.56
N LEU A 5 -19.05 -12.86 -10.94
CA LEU A 5 -19.98 -11.95 -11.61
C LEU A 5 -19.40 -11.56 -12.97
N ASN A 6 -20.23 -11.56 -14.01
CA ASN A 6 -19.88 -10.96 -15.30
C ASN A 6 -20.36 -9.51 -15.28
N ILE A 7 -19.43 -8.57 -15.43
CA ILE A 7 -19.72 -7.15 -15.52
C ILE A 7 -19.26 -6.58 -16.86
N THR A 8 -19.86 -5.48 -17.28
CA THR A 8 -19.43 -4.70 -18.44
C THR A 8 -18.78 -3.41 -17.96
N ILE A 9 -17.60 -3.11 -18.49
CA ILE A 9 -16.83 -1.90 -18.24
C ILE A 9 -16.89 -1.00 -19.47
N ARG A 10 -17.04 0.31 -19.24
CA ARG A 10 -17.04 1.37 -20.26
C ARG A 10 -15.98 2.40 -19.91
N ILE A 11 -14.97 2.55 -20.76
CA ILE A 11 -13.90 3.54 -20.58
C ILE A 11 -13.89 4.52 -21.74
N ALA A 12 -13.97 5.81 -21.42
CA ALA A 12 -13.97 6.90 -22.39
C ALA A 12 -15.01 6.67 -23.50
N GLU A 13 -14.58 6.77 -24.76
CA GLU A 13 -15.38 6.52 -25.96
C GLU A 13 -15.07 5.14 -26.58
N LEU A 14 -14.34 4.27 -25.85
CA LEU A 14 -13.99 2.95 -26.36
C LEU A 14 -15.21 2.00 -26.32
N PRO A 15 -15.21 0.96 -27.18
CA PRO A 15 -16.20 -0.11 -27.08
C PRO A 15 -16.20 -0.73 -25.67
N PRO A 16 -17.39 -1.03 -25.10
CA PRO A 16 -17.47 -1.72 -23.83
C PRO A 16 -16.83 -3.10 -23.91
N PHE A 17 -16.25 -3.56 -22.80
CA PHE A 17 -15.72 -4.92 -22.69
C PHE A 17 -16.28 -5.63 -21.45
N ALA A 18 -16.45 -6.95 -21.55
CA ALA A 18 -16.91 -7.78 -20.46
C ALA A 18 -15.73 -8.28 -19.62
N LEU A 19 -15.94 -8.35 -18.30
CA LEU A 19 -14.97 -8.87 -17.34
C LEU A 19 -15.67 -9.81 -16.36
N GLN A 20 -15.07 -10.96 -16.10
CA GLN A 20 -15.54 -11.90 -15.08
C GLN A 20 -14.72 -11.69 -13.80
N ILE A 21 -15.38 -11.32 -12.71
CA ILE A 21 -14.75 -10.87 -11.46
C ILE A 21 -15.27 -11.67 -10.27
N ASN A 22 -14.59 -11.61 -9.12
CA ASN A 22 -15.24 -12.01 -7.87
C ASN A 22 -16.23 -10.92 -7.45
N ARG A 23 -17.34 -11.31 -6.82
CA ARG A 23 -18.34 -10.34 -6.33
C ARG A 23 -17.73 -9.32 -5.36
N SER A 24 -16.76 -9.74 -4.53
CA SER A 24 -16.04 -8.87 -3.60
C SER A 24 -15.21 -7.76 -4.27
N GLU A 25 -14.88 -7.90 -5.55
CA GLU A 25 -14.06 -6.92 -6.28
C GLU A 25 -14.91 -5.87 -7.01
N GLU A 26 -16.23 -6.05 -7.07
CA GLU A 26 -17.11 -5.21 -7.88
C GLU A 26 -16.96 -3.73 -7.52
N GLU A 27 -17.04 -3.39 -6.24
CA GLU A 27 -16.94 -2.01 -5.78
C GLU A 27 -15.62 -1.34 -6.24
N VAL A 28 -14.49 -2.03 -6.05
CA VAL A 28 -13.16 -1.52 -6.43
C VAL A 28 -13.10 -1.28 -7.94
N ILE A 29 -13.61 -2.22 -8.74
CA ILE A 29 -13.58 -2.13 -10.20
C ILE A 29 -14.52 -1.03 -10.70
N ARG A 30 -15.71 -0.87 -10.12
CA ARG A 30 -16.64 0.23 -10.45
C ARG A 30 -16.05 1.59 -10.10
N ASN A 31 -15.37 1.70 -8.97
CA ASN A 31 -14.67 2.91 -8.58
C ASN A 31 -13.52 3.23 -9.54
N ALA A 32 -12.76 2.23 -9.99
CA ALA A 32 -11.72 2.41 -11.00
C ALA A 32 -12.31 2.92 -12.33
N GLU A 33 -13.37 2.28 -12.83
CA GLU A 33 -14.12 2.69 -14.03
C GLU A 33 -14.61 4.14 -13.93
N TYR A 34 -15.23 4.50 -12.80
CA TYR A 34 -15.70 5.87 -12.54
C TYR A 34 -14.55 6.88 -12.56
N ASN A 35 -13.45 6.60 -11.85
CA ASN A 35 -12.34 7.54 -11.69
C ASN A 35 -11.58 7.78 -13.00
N VAL A 36 -11.35 6.73 -13.80
CA VAL A 36 -10.76 6.85 -15.13
C VAL A 36 -11.63 7.76 -16.01
N ASN A 37 -12.94 7.51 -16.04
CA ASN A 37 -13.88 8.31 -16.84
C ASN A 37 -13.99 9.76 -16.36
N LYS A 38 -13.98 9.98 -15.04
CA LYS A 38 -14.02 11.33 -14.45
C LYS A 38 -12.81 12.15 -14.88
N LEU A 39 -11.60 11.59 -14.77
CA LEU A 39 -10.38 12.28 -15.18
C LEU A 39 -10.33 12.49 -16.68
N TRP A 40 -10.69 11.47 -17.47
CA TRP A 40 -10.75 11.57 -18.92
C TRP A 40 -11.71 12.68 -19.38
N ARG A 41 -12.92 12.78 -18.82
CA ARG A 41 -13.88 13.86 -19.16
C ARG A 41 -13.32 15.25 -18.85
N ALA A 42 -12.72 15.43 -17.68
CA ALA A 42 -12.10 16.69 -17.31
C ALA A 42 -10.95 17.07 -18.26
N TRP A 43 -10.16 16.07 -18.69
CA TRP A 43 -9.04 16.30 -19.59
C TRP A 43 -9.44 16.44 -21.05
N ARG A 44 -10.55 15.83 -21.49
CA ARG A 44 -11.15 16.10 -22.80
C ARG A 44 -11.57 17.55 -22.95
N GLN A 45 -12.09 18.16 -21.89
CA GLN A 45 -12.45 19.59 -21.89
C GLN A 45 -11.20 20.48 -21.86
N ARG A 46 -10.18 20.10 -21.08
CA ARG A 46 -8.96 20.89 -20.90
C ARG A 46 -8.00 20.83 -22.10
N PHE A 47 -7.89 19.68 -22.75
CA PHE A 47 -6.98 19.42 -23.87
C PHE A 47 -7.80 19.17 -25.14
N ALA A 48 -8.59 20.18 -25.52
CA ALA A 48 -9.51 20.09 -26.65
C ALA A 48 -8.79 19.90 -28.01
N ASP A 49 -7.52 20.29 -28.09
CA ASP A 49 -6.61 20.08 -29.24
C ASP A 49 -6.16 18.63 -29.40
N LYS A 50 -6.27 17.80 -28.36
CA LYS A 50 -5.85 16.40 -28.37
C LYS A 50 -6.97 15.47 -28.76
N SER A 51 -6.62 14.38 -29.43
CA SER A 51 -7.54 13.29 -29.72
C SER A 51 -7.99 12.59 -28.42
N SER A 52 -9.13 11.91 -28.51
CA SER A 52 -9.70 11.11 -27.41
C SER A 52 -8.69 10.08 -26.87
N THR A 53 -7.99 9.40 -27.78
CA THR A 53 -6.97 8.38 -27.46
C THR A 53 -5.74 8.97 -26.80
N GLU A 54 -5.25 10.14 -27.24
CA GLU A 54 -4.13 10.82 -26.58
C GLU A 54 -4.48 11.20 -25.14
N VAL A 55 -5.67 11.76 -24.91
CA VAL A 55 -6.15 12.07 -23.56
C VAL A 55 -6.25 10.81 -22.70
N LEU A 56 -6.74 9.70 -23.26
CA LEU A 56 -6.80 8.42 -22.55
C LEU A 56 -5.40 7.89 -22.20
N GLY A 57 -4.43 8.03 -23.10
CA GLY A 57 -3.02 7.68 -22.84
C GLY A 57 -2.43 8.50 -21.70
N MET A 58 -2.73 9.80 -21.65
CA MET A 58 -2.33 10.66 -20.53
C MET A 58 -2.97 10.19 -19.21
N VAL A 59 -4.27 9.83 -19.23
CA VAL A 59 -4.98 9.33 -18.04
C VAL A 59 -4.32 8.04 -17.54
N ALA A 60 -4.03 7.10 -18.43
CA ALA A 60 -3.34 5.86 -18.09
C ALA A 60 -1.97 6.13 -17.44
N PHE A 61 -1.17 7.03 -18.03
CA PHE A 61 0.11 7.43 -17.45
C PHE A 61 -0.04 8.06 -16.06
N GLN A 62 -1.05 8.89 -15.84
CA GLN A 62 -1.29 9.52 -14.54
C GLN A 62 -1.62 8.48 -13.46
N PHE A 63 -2.45 7.48 -13.77
CA PHE A 63 -2.74 6.39 -12.83
C PHE A 63 -1.51 5.50 -12.58
N ALA A 64 -0.71 5.20 -13.60
CA ALA A 64 0.55 4.47 -13.43
C ALA A 64 1.53 5.21 -12.51
N LYS A 65 1.68 6.53 -12.70
CA LYS A 65 2.50 7.37 -11.81
C LYS A 65 1.97 7.36 -10.37
N LEU A 66 0.65 7.50 -10.18
CA LEU A 66 0.04 7.46 -8.84
C LEU A 66 0.26 6.11 -8.16
N PHE A 67 0.15 5.00 -8.89
CA PHE A 67 0.45 3.67 -8.39
C PHE A 67 1.91 3.55 -7.91
N THR A 68 2.87 4.04 -8.70
CA THR A 68 4.29 4.06 -8.28
C THR A 68 4.51 4.88 -7.01
N VAL A 69 3.86 6.04 -6.88
CA VAL A 69 3.96 6.87 -5.67
C VAL A 69 3.36 6.17 -4.46
N LEU A 70 2.19 5.54 -4.60
CA LEU A 70 1.53 4.81 -3.52
C LEU A 70 2.38 3.62 -3.02
N ASN A 71 2.97 2.85 -3.93
CA ASN A 71 3.85 1.74 -3.54
C ASN A 71 5.06 2.24 -2.76
N ARG A 72 5.70 3.32 -3.23
CA ARG A 72 6.82 3.93 -2.51
C ARG A 72 6.42 4.38 -1.10
N GLN A 73 5.25 5.00 -0.95
CA GLN A 73 4.76 5.41 0.37
C GLN A 73 4.47 4.21 1.28
N ALA A 74 3.95 3.11 0.73
CA ALA A 74 3.75 1.87 1.47
C ALA A 74 5.10 1.28 1.95
N ASP A 75 6.11 1.25 1.08
CA ASP A 75 7.46 0.78 1.43
C ASP A 75 8.10 1.66 2.53
N GLU A 76 7.98 2.98 2.39
CA GLU A 76 8.47 3.94 3.40
C GLU A 76 7.75 3.75 4.75
N THR A 77 6.44 3.49 4.73
CA THR A 77 5.65 3.21 5.94
C THR A 77 6.08 1.91 6.61
N ALA A 78 6.29 0.84 5.82
CA ALA A 78 6.76 -0.43 6.32
C ALA A 78 8.16 -0.32 6.97
N ALA A 79 9.06 0.45 6.37
CA ALA A 79 10.39 0.71 6.94
C ALA A 79 10.34 1.46 8.27
N VAL A 80 9.41 2.41 8.41
CA VAL A 80 9.18 3.12 9.67
C VAL A 80 8.66 2.17 10.75
N LEU A 81 7.73 1.27 10.41
CA LEU A 81 7.20 0.27 11.34
C LEU A 81 8.29 -0.73 11.79
N ASP A 82 9.11 -1.26 10.88
CA ASP A 82 10.23 -2.15 11.22
C ASP A 82 11.24 -1.46 12.16
N LYS A 83 11.50 -0.16 11.94
CA LYS A 83 12.33 0.61 12.86
C LYS A 83 11.70 0.72 14.25
N PHE A 84 10.40 0.98 14.34
CA PHE A 84 9.69 1.03 15.62
C PHE A 84 9.72 -0.32 16.34
N GLU A 85 9.49 -1.43 15.63
CA GLU A 85 9.56 -2.79 16.18
C GLU A 85 10.94 -3.08 16.79
N ARG A 86 12.03 -2.80 16.06
CA ARG A 86 13.40 -2.96 16.58
C ARG A 86 13.68 -2.12 17.82
N GLN A 87 13.12 -0.91 17.90
CA GLN A 87 13.27 -0.04 19.06
C GLN A 87 12.52 -0.58 20.28
N LEU A 88 11.32 -1.14 20.08
CA LEU A 88 10.58 -1.80 21.15
C LEU A 88 11.30 -3.04 21.66
N ASP A 89 11.83 -3.87 20.76
CA ASP A 89 12.61 -5.05 21.12
C ASP A 89 13.84 -4.68 21.95
N ALA A 90 14.57 -3.62 21.56
CA ALA A 90 15.73 -3.14 22.30
C ALA A 90 15.35 -2.68 23.72
N LEU A 91 14.25 -1.92 23.86
CA LEU A 91 13.79 -1.45 25.17
C LEU A 91 13.36 -2.61 26.09
N LEU A 92 12.72 -3.65 25.54
CA LEU A 92 12.34 -4.83 26.32
C LEU A 92 13.58 -5.61 26.80
N LEU A 93 14.59 -5.78 25.94
CA LEU A 93 15.85 -6.41 26.31
C LEU A 93 16.61 -5.63 27.39
N ASP A 94 16.61 -4.29 27.30
CA ASP A 94 17.23 -3.44 28.32
C ASP A 94 16.52 -3.55 29.68
N ILE A 95 15.19 -3.66 29.69
CA ILE A 95 14.41 -3.86 30.93
C ILE A 95 14.72 -5.23 31.56
N ASP A 96 14.81 -6.29 30.76
CA ASP A 96 15.17 -7.63 31.25
C ASP A 96 16.60 -7.67 31.81
N ALA A 97 17.53 -6.91 31.20
CA ALA A 97 18.91 -6.77 31.68
C ALA A 97 19.02 -6.01 33.02
N LEU A 98 18.00 -5.22 33.39
CA LEU A 98 17.93 -4.47 34.65
C LEU A 98 17.20 -5.24 35.78
N GLY A 99 16.76 -6.49 35.53
CA GLY A 99 16.16 -7.37 36.53
C GLY A 99 17.15 -7.88 37.61
N PRO A 100 16.66 -8.42 38.74
CA PRO A 100 17.39 -8.48 40.02
C PRO A 100 18.54 -9.51 40.12
N ASN A 101 19.05 -10.03 39.00
CA ASN A 101 20.13 -11.03 38.96
C ASN A 101 21.49 -10.44 38.56
N ALA A 102 21.75 -9.17 38.90
CA ALA A 102 23.12 -8.68 39.03
C ALA A 102 23.74 -9.27 40.31
N SER A 103 24.07 -10.56 40.25
CA SER A 103 24.79 -11.27 41.31
C SER A 103 26.02 -10.47 41.70
N GLY A 104 26.00 -9.99 42.95
CA GLY A 104 27.04 -9.16 43.54
C GLY A 104 28.42 -9.83 43.53
N PRO A 105 29.49 -9.06 43.79
CA PRO A 105 30.84 -9.58 43.78
C PRO A 105 30.94 -10.69 44.83
N ALA A 106 31.38 -11.88 44.40
CA ALA A 106 31.72 -12.97 45.30
C ALA A 106 32.80 -12.46 46.26
N THR A 107 32.42 -12.22 47.51
CA THR A 107 33.36 -11.89 48.58
C THR A 107 34.24 -13.09 48.82
N ASP A 108 35.53 -12.85 48.59
CA ASP A 108 36.67 -13.72 48.84
C ASP A 108 36.58 -14.33 50.25
N GLY A 109 36.44 -15.65 50.29
CA GLY A 109 36.42 -16.43 51.53
C GLY A 109 37.85 -16.75 51.96
N ASP A 110 38.52 -15.77 52.59
CA ASP A 110 39.66 -16.02 53.47
C ASP A 110 39.18 -16.91 54.62
N ASN A 111 39.59 -18.18 54.62
CA ASN A 111 39.49 -19.01 55.81
C ASN A 111 40.82 -19.71 56.06
N ARG A 112 41.67 -18.99 56.79
CA ARG A 112 42.76 -19.57 57.58
C ARG A 112 42.15 -20.40 58.71
N HIS A 113 42.51 -21.68 58.79
CA HIS A 113 43.09 -22.31 59.99
C HIS A 113 43.55 -23.74 59.69
#